data_AF-A0A015JY58-F1
#
_entry.id   AF-A0A015JY58-F1
#
_cell.length_a   1.000
_cell.length_b   1.000
_cell.length_c   1.000
_cell.angle_alpha   90.00
_cell.angle_beta   90.00
_cell.angle_gamma   90.00
#
_symmetry.space_group_name_H-M   'P 1'
#
loop_
_entity.id
_entity.type
_entity.pdbx_description
1 polymer ?
#
loop_
_entity_poly.entity_id
_entity_poly.type
_entity_poly.pdbx_seq_one_letter_code
_entity_poly.pdbx_strand_id
1 'polypeptide(L)'
;MSCSKIFLGDLPELTYEVIKYFHNDFSTLYSCVLVNRLWCRLAAPLLWENPFSICIRNYNYLEIYLQYLNDDIKTQLKEYNIINNSLPSNTFFNYFMFLKYLNILA
;
A
#
# COMPACT_ATOMS: atom_id res chain seq x y z
N MET A 1 5.33 -3.07 -40.31
CA MET A 1 4.85 -3.95 -39.22
C MET A 1 3.87 -3.17 -38.38
N SER A 2 2.59 -3.33 -38.68
CA SER A 2 1.49 -2.73 -37.94
C SER A 2 1.33 -3.48 -36.64
N CYS A 3 1.94 -2.98 -35.56
CA CYS A 3 1.51 -3.34 -34.21
C CYS A 3 0.05 -2.93 -34.10
N SER A 4 -0.83 -3.92 -34.19
CA SER A 4 -2.23 -3.77 -33.90
C SER A 4 -2.34 -3.02 -32.56
N LYS A 5 -2.94 -1.83 -32.60
CA LYS A 5 -3.61 -1.24 -31.46
C LYS A 5 -4.74 -2.20 -31.11
N ILE A 6 -4.41 -3.33 -30.52
CA ILE A 6 -5.35 -4.06 -29.69
C ILE A 6 -5.61 -3.05 -28.59
N PHE A 7 -6.76 -2.39 -28.69
CA PHE A 7 -7.48 -1.91 -27.52
C PHE A 7 -7.63 -3.15 -26.61
N LEU A 8 -6.57 -3.48 -25.89
CA LEU A 8 -6.61 -4.22 -24.62
C LEU A 8 -7.21 -3.22 -23.65
N GLY A 9 -8.47 -2.84 -23.93
CA GLY A 9 -9.30 -2.13 -23.00
C GLY A 9 -9.43 -3.07 -21.83
N ASP A 10 -8.67 -2.75 -20.79
CA ASP A 10 -8.69 -3.27 -19.44
C ASP A 10 -9.46 -4.59 -19.32
N LEU A 11 -8.73 -5.71 -19.23
CA LEU A 11 -9.27 -6.91 -18.58
C LEU A 11 -8.70 -6.93 -17.16
N PRO A 12 -9.31 -6.17 -16.21
CA PRO A 12 -8.87 -6.16 -14.82
C PRO A 12 -8.79 -7.56 -14.24
N GLU A 13 -9.66 -8.48 -14.66
CA GLU A 13 -9.74 -9.84 -14.15
C GLU A 13 -8.45 -10.62 -14.47
N LEU A 14 -8.04 -10.65 -15.74
CA LEU A 14 -6.79 -11.33 -16.11
C LEU A 14 -5.57 -10.62 -15.51
N THR A 15 -5.58 -9.29 -15.47
CA THR A 15 -4.49 -8.51 -14.87
C THR A 15 -4.38 -8.82 -13.39
N TYR A 16 -5.50 -8.90 -12.68
CA TYR A 16 -5.56 -9.25 -11.27
C TYR A 16 -5.08 -10.67 -11.02
N GLU A 17 -5.49 -11.64 -11.84
CA GLU A 17 -4.99 -13.02 -11.74
C GLU A 17 -3.47 -13.07 -11.91
N VAL A 18 -2.90 -12.34 -12.86
CA VAL A 18 -1.43 -12.22 -13.01
C VAL A 18 -0.79 -11.61 -11.77
N ILE A 19 -1.30 -10.48 -11.28
CA ILE A 19 -0.74 -9.79 -10.10
C ILE A 19 -0.82 -10.69 -8.85
N LYS A 20 -1.90 -11.47 -8.71
CA LYS A 20 -2.11 -12.38 -7.58
C LYS A 20 -1.05 -13.47 -7.49
N TYR A 21 -0.45 -13.91 -8.60
CA TYR A 21 0.71 -14.82 -8.54
C TYR A 21 1.91 -14.23 -7.81
N PHE A 22 2.00 -12.90 -7.71
CA PHE A 22 3.08 -12.19 -7.02
C PHE A 22 2.75 -11.85 -5.56
N HIS A 23 1.66 -12.39 -4.97
CA HIS A 23 1.18 -12.03 -3.63
C HIS A 23 2.27 -11.91 -2.54
N ASN A 24 3.29 -12.77 -2.56
CA ASN A 24 4.39 -12.77 -1.58
C ASN A 24 5.72 -12.21 -2.13
N ASP A 25 5.74 -11.81 -3.40
CA ASP A 25 6.90 -11.18 -4.03
C ASP A 25 6.73 -9.66 -3.99
N PHE A 26 7.12 -9.07 -2.87
CA PHE A 26 7.00 -7.63 -2.61
C PHE A 26 7.77 -6.77 -3.62
N SER A 27 8.94 -7.23 -4.08
CA SER A 27 9.74 -6.48 -5.06
C SER A 27 9.00 -6.37 -6.39
N THR A 28 8.40 -7.48 -6.82
CA THR A 28 7.59 -7.51 -8.03
C THR A 28 6.30 -6.71 -7.86
N LEU A 29 5.58 -6.87 -6.74
CA LEU A 29 4.38 -6.07 -6.45
C LEU A 29 4.66 -4.57 -6.41
N TYR A 30 5.78 -4.16 -5.81
CA TYR A 30 6.21 -2.76 -5.80
C TYR A 30 6.44 -2.24 -7.23
N SER A 31 7.09 -3.05 -8.07
CA SER A 31 7.28 -2.72 -9.48
C SER A 31 5.94 -2.62 -10.23
N CYS A 32 4.99 -3.53 -9.96
CA CYS A 32 3.64 -3.49 -10.52
C CYS A 32 2.90 -2.19 -10.19
N VAL A 33 3.02 -1.69 -8.95
CA VAL A 33 2.36 -0.44 -8.53
C VAL A 33 2.78 0.76 -9.38
N LEU A 34 4.00 0.75 -9.93
CA LEU A 34 4.56 1.85 -10.71
C LEU A 34 4.22 1.79 -12.21
N VAL A 35 3.62 0.71 -12.71
CA VAL A 35 3.36 0.51 -14.15
C VAL A 35 2.32 1.49 -14.68
N ASN A 36 1.11 1.46 -14.12
CA ASN A 36 0.00 2.34 -14.49
C ASN A 36 -1.09 2.36 -13.40
N ARG A 37 -2.14 3.17 -13.60
CA ARG A 37 -3.23 3.32 -12.60
C ARG A 37 -4.00 2.03 -12.31
N LEU A 38 -4.18 1.16 -13.30
CA LEU A 38 -4.90 -0.12 -13.12
C LEU A 38 -4.07 -1.07 -12.26
N TRP A 39 -2.79 -1.28 -12.63
CA TRP A 39 -1.88 -2.14 -11.89
C TRP A 39 -1.62 -1.63 -10.48
N CYS A 40 -1.50 -0.31 -10.31
CA CYS A 40 -1.43 0.35 -9.01
C CYS A 40 -2.60 -0.02 -8.10
N ARG A 41 -3.84 0.08 -8.61
CA ARG A 41 -5.06 -0.25 -7.85
C ARG A 41 -5.17 -1.73 -7.48
N LEU A 42 -4.70 -2.62 -8.35
CA LEU A 42 -4.77 -4.07 -8.13
C LEU A 42 -3.65 -4.60 -7.23
N ALA A 43 -2.43 -4.05 -7.36
CA ALA A 43 -1.27 -4.48 -6.60
C ALA A 43 -1.19 -3.86 -5.20
N ALA A 44 -1.70 -2.63 -5.00
CA ALA A 44 -1.63 -1.97 -3.69
C ALA A 44 -2.30 -2.78 -2.56
N PRO A 45 -3.50 -3.35 -2.70
CA PRO A 45 -4.11 -4.16 -1.63
C PRO A 45 -3.25 -5.35 -1.22
N LEU A 46 -2.58 -6.00 -2.18
CA LEU A 46 -1.71 -7.16 -1.94
C LEU A 46 -0.41 -6.74 -1.25
N LEU A 47 0.19 -5.65 -1.70
CA LEU A 47 1.42 -5.11 -1.11
C LEU A 47 1.23 -4.67 0.34
N TRP A 48 0.07 -4.12 0.67
CA TRP A 48 -0.25 -3.56 1.98
C TRP A 48 -1.02 -4.51 2.90
N GLU A 49 -1.16 -5.78 2.52
CA GLU A 49 -1.82 -6.82 3.32
C GLU A 49 -1.05 -7.14 4.62
N ASN A 50 0.27 -7.14 4.55
CA ASN A 50 1.17 -7.39 5.67
C ASN A 50 2.46 -6.54 5.56
N PRO A 51 2.37 -5.22 5.72
CA PRO A 51 3.52 -4.32 5.55
C PRO A 51 4.64 -4.58 6.57
N PHE A 52 4.30 -5.18 7.73
CA PHE A 52 5.24 -5.44 8.82
C PHE A 52 6.05 -6.72 8.65
N SER A 53 5.59 -7.67 7.83
CA SER A 53 6.37 -8.86 7.49
C SER A 53 7.63 -8.54 6.70
N ILE A 54 7.59 -7.44 5.96
CA ILE A 54 8.75 -6.90 5.29
C ILE A 54 9.49 -6.14 6.37
N CYS A 55 10.68 -6.61 6.77
CA CYS A 55 11.57 -5.90 7.68
C CYS A 55 12.13 -4.62 7.03
N ILE A 56 11.26 -3.75 6.51
CA ILE A 56 11.64 -2.44 6.04
C ILE A 56 11.90 -1.67 7.32
N ARG A 57 13.19 -1.44 7.60
CA ARG A 57 13.71 -0.63 8.72
C ARG A 57 13.15 0.82 8.79
N ASN A 58 12.18 1.16 7.96
CA ASN A 58 11.63 2.48 7.83
C ASN A 58 10.22 2.52 8.42
N TYR A 59 10.12 2.97 9.66
CA TYR A 59 8.86 3.13 10.38
C TYR A 59 7.94 4.21 9.79
N ASN A 60 8.37 4.92 8.73
CA ASN A 60 7.55 5.91 8.03
C ASN A 60 6.21 5.35 7.54
N TYR A 61 6.10 4.03 7.30
CA TYR A 61 4.83 3.40 6.97
C TYR A 61 3.84 3.37 8.14
N LEU A 62 4.31 3.35 9.39
CA LEU A 62 3.43 3.47 10.55
C LEU A 62 2.72 4.81 10.55
N GLU A 63 3.38 5.90 10.14
CA GLU A 63 2.76 7.22 10.08
C GLU A 63 1.49 7.24 9.21
N ILE A 64 1.48 6.46 8.12
CA ILE A 64 0.29 6.30 7.26
C ILE A 64 -0.86 5.64 8.02
N TYR A 65 -0.59 4.69 8.93
CA TYR A 65 -1.63 4.08 9.76
C TYR A 65 -2.07 4.99 10.90
N LEU A 66 -1.15 5.76 11.49
CA LEU A 66 -1.42 6.69 12.58
C LEU A 66 -2.42 7.79 12.17
N GLN A 67 -2.51 8.11 10.87
CA GLN A 67 -3.51 9.06 10.36
C GLN A 67 -4.96 8.59 10.60
N TYR A 68 -5.19 7.28 10.70
CA TYR A 68 -6.52 6.69 10.92
C TYR A 68 -6.91 6.57 12.40
N LEU A 69 -6.02 6.90 13.31
CA LEU A 69 -6.33 6.91 14.76
C LEU A 69 -7.23 8.09 15.13
N ASN A 70 -7.87 8.01 16.29
CA ASN A 70 -8.65 9.10 16.85
C ASN A 70 -7.76 10.33 17.11
N ASP A 71 -8.35 11.52 16.98
CA ASP A 71 -7.60 12.77 17.15
C ASP A 71 -7.03 12.93 18.56
N ASP A 72 -7.72 12.43 19.59
CA ASP A 72 -7.21 12.38 20.97
C ASP A 72 -5.94 11.53 21.12
N ILE A 73 -5.85 10.44 20.36
CA ILE A 73 -4.64 9.59 20.37
C ILE A 73 -3.53 10.30 19.59
N LYS A 74 -3.85 10.96 18.47
CA LYS A 74 -2.87 11.73 17.69
C LYS A 74 -2.29 12.89 18.50
N THR A 75 -3.10 13.61 19.27
CA THR A 75 -2.62 14.71 20.13
C THR A 75 -1.68 14.18 21.21
N GLN A 76 -2.03 13.09 21.88
CA GLN A 76 -1.13 12.43 22.84
C GLN A 76 0.19 12.00 22.20
N LEU A 77 0.16 11.35 21.03
CA LEU A 77 1.37 10.89 20.34
C LEU A 77 2.26 12.06 19.88
N LYS A 78 1.67 13.23 19.56
CA LYS A 78 2.43 14.47 19.30
C LYS A 78 3.07 15.03 20.57
N GLU A 79 2.37 15.02 21.71
CA GLU A 79 2.94 15.45 22.99
C GLU A 79 4.16 14.63 23.39
N TYR A 80 4.14 13.32 23.12
CA TYR A 80 5.29 12.43 23.35
C TYR A 80 6.39 12.50 22.27
N ASN A 81 6.27 13.40 21.27
CA ASN A 81 7.17 13.48 20.11
C ASN A 81 7.35 12.15 19.35
N ILE A 82 6.33 11.28 19.38
CA ILE A 82 6.33 10.00 18.65
C ILE A 82 5.99 10.23 17.17
N ILE A 83 5.20 11.26 16.87
CA ILE A 83 4.76 11.61 15.51
C ILE A 83 5.06 13.09 15.25
N ASN A 84 5.63 13.39 14.08
CA ASN A 84 5.83 14.77 13.63
C ASN A 84 4.52 15.41 13.14
N ASN A 85 4.48 16.74 13.08
CA ASN A 85 3.31 17.49 12.57
C ASN A 85 2.99 17.21 11.08
N SER A 86 3.83 16.47 10.37
CA SER A 86 3.72 16.17 8.94
C SER A 86 3.08 14.80 8.66
N LEU A 87 2.08 14.38 9.43
CA LEU A 87 1.28 13.22 9.04
C LEU A 87 0.75 13.44 7.62
N PRO A 88 0.77 12.42 6.75
CA PRO A 88 0.17 12.52 5.43
C PRO A 88 -1.31 12.92 5.60
N SER A 89 -1.72 14.03 4.99
CA SER A 89 -3.11 14.50 5.09
C SER A 89 -3.98 13.98 3.94
N ASN A 90 -3.36 13.42 2.89
CA ASN A 90 -4.06 12.97 1.69
C ASN A 90 -3.37 11.72 1.12
N THR A 91 -3.77 10.54 1.60
CA THR A 91 -3.33 9.28 1.01
C THR A 91 -4.21 8.90 -0.17
N PHE A 92 -3.58 8.44 -1.26
CA PHE A 92 -4.30 8.02 -2.46
C PHE A 92 -5.23 6.82 -2.20
N PHE A 93 -4.84 5.94 -1.27
CA PHE A 93 -5.63 4.80 -0.85
C PHE A 93 -5.99 4.89 0.64
N ASN A 94 -7.06 4.18 1.01
CA ASN A 94 -7.30 3.83 2.40
C ASN A 94 -6.44 2.63 2.80
N TYR A 95 -5.14 2.87 3.07
CA TYR A 95 -4.18 1.80 3.35
C TYR A 95 -4.54 0.99 4.61
N PHE A 96 -5.26 1.60 5.57
CA PHE A 96 -5.77 0.91 6.75
C PHE A 96 -6.74 -0.22 6.37
N MET A 97 -7.55 -0.03 5.33
CA MET A 97 -8.50 -1.07 4.86
C MET A 97 -7.84 -2.25 4.15
N PHE A 98 -6.57 -2.14 3.77
CA PHE A 98 -5.85 -3.25 3.13
C PHE A 98 -5.11 -4.13 4.14
N LEU A 99 -4.90 -3.63 5.36
CA LEU A 99 -4.18 -4.35 6.40
C LEU A 99 -4.96 -5.60 6.84
N LYS A 100 -4.40 -6.79 6.62
CA LYS A 100 -4.95 -8.04 7.15
C LYS A 100 -4.14 -8.61 8.30
N TYR A 101 -2.84 -8.33 8.32
CA TYR A 101 -1.93 -8.83 9.34
C TYR A 101 -1.23 -7.66 10.03
N LEU A 102 -1.39 -7.61 11.36
CA LEU A 102 -0.72 -6.66 12.22
C LEU A 102 0.12 -7.45 13.23
N ASN A 103 1.38 -7.72 12.90
CA ASN A 103 2.30 -8.31 13.86
C ASN A 103 2.95 -7.19 14.68
N ILE A 104 2.45 -7.00 15.91
CA ILE A 104 2.99 -6.02 16.88
C ILE A 104 4.23 -6.59 17.62
N LEU A 105 4.45 -7.91 17.54
CA LEU A 105 5.54 -8.60 18.21
C LEU A 105 6.66 -8.85 17.19
N ALA A 106 7.64 -7.95 17.19
CA ALA A 106 8.93 -8.10 16.52
C ALA A 106 10.01 -8.47 17.53
#